data_AF-A0A1H6FIK6-F1
#
_entry.id   AF-A0A1H6FIK6-F1
#
_cell.length_a   1.000
_cell.length_b   1.000
_cell.length_c   1.000
_cell.angle_alpha   90.00
_cell.angle_beta   90.00
_cell.angle_gamma   90.00
#
_symmetry.space_group_name_H-M   'P 1'
#
loop_
_entity.id
_entity.type
_entity.pdbx_description
1 polymer ?
#
loop_
_entity_poly.entity_id
_entity_poly.type
_entity_poly.pdbx_seq_one_letter_code
_entity_poly.pdbx_strand_id
1 'polypeptide(L)' 'MPRQECESEPMVDPTDRRVLERNYDYAQKNVRLLSMWYECEPKRMLELLAEYDIELSRNDKRQFGPYYQSVQQWANTYGE' A
#
# COMPACT_ATOMS: atom_id res chain seq x y z
N MET A 1 -24.67 16.31 32.62
CA MET A 1 -23.69 15.46 31.91
C MET A 1 -23.61 15.94 30.47
N PRO A 2 -22.56 16.67 30.05
CA PRO A 2 -22.38 16.93 28.63
C PRO A 2 -21.98 15.62 27.96
N ARG A 3 -22.69 15.24 26.88
CA ARG A 3 -22.26 14.16 25.99
C ARG A 3 -20.96 14.62 25.34
N GLN A 4 -19.89 13.84 25.51
CA GLN A 4 -18.74 13.94 24.61
C GLN A 4 -19.28 13.69 23.20
N GLU A 5 -19.38 14.75 22.43
CA GLU A 5 -19.49 14.67 20.98
C GLU A 5 -18.25 13.89 20.55
N CYS A 6 -18.45 12.72 19.95
CA CYS A 6 -17.37 11.88 19.48
C CYS A 6 -16.46 12.75 18.61
N GLU A 7 -15.27 13.04 19.14
CA GLU A 7 -14.20 13.72 18.42
C GLU A 7 -14.09 13.05 17.06
N SER A 8 -14.14 13.86 16.02
CA SER A 8 -14.06 13.42 14.62
C SER A 8 -12.92 12.41 14.51
N GLU A 9 -13.23 11.14 14.20
CA GLU A 9 -12.18 10.15 13.98
C GLU A 9 -11.20 10.76 12.98
N PRO A 10 -9.88 10.77 13.26
CA PRO A 10 -8.93 11.33 12.32
C PRO A 10 -9.14 10.60 10.99
N MET A 11 -9.49 11.35 9.95
CA MET A 11 -9.70 10.82 8.61
C MET A 11 -8.33 10.40 8.07
N VAL A 12 -7.92 9.18 8.41
CA VAL A 12 -6.66 8.59 7.97
C VAL A 12 -6.88 8.11 6.54
N ASP A 13 -6.15 8.70 5.59
CA ASP A 13 -6.12 8.21 4.22
C ASP A 13 -5.46 6.81 4.21
N PRO A 14 -6.20 5.75 3.83
CA PRO A 14 -5.65 4.40 3.81
C PRO A 14 -4.55 4.23 2.76
N THR A 15 -4.44 5.15 1.80
CA THR A 15 -3.42 5.15 0.75
C THR A 15 -2.24 6.06 1.06
N ASP A 16 -2.21 6.72 2.22
CA ASP A 16 -1.01 7.40 2.70
C ASP A 16 0.14 6.40 2.84
N ARG A 17 1.34 6.78 2.39
CA ARG A 17 2.54 5.93 2.39
C ARG A 17 2.75 5.20 3.71
N ARG A 18 2.66 5.90 4.86
CA ARG A 18 2.94 5.31 6.18
C ARG A 18 1.85 4.34 6.60
N VAL A 19 0.60 4.63 6.26
CA VAL A 19 -0.55 3.78 6.54
C VAL A 19 -0.46 2.52 5.69
N LEU A 20 -0.16 2.68 4.40
CA LEU A 20 -0.01 1.58 3.46
C LEU A 20 1.13 0.64 3.83
N GLU A 21 2.31 1.17 4.17
CA GLU A 21 3.46 0.37 4.62
C GLU A 21 3.10 -0.43 5.88
N ARG A 22 2.47 0.23 6.86
CA ARG A 22 2.05 -0.42 8.10
C ARG A 22 0.97 -1.49 7.86
N ASN A 23 0.03 -1.23 6.96
CA ASN A 23 -0.99 -2.20 6.59
C ASN A 23 -0.39 -3.38 5.82
N TYR A 24 0.64 -3.14 5.00
CA TYR A 24 1.40 -4.22 4.37
C TYR A 24 2.11 -5.10 5.40
N ASP A 25 2.72 -4.50 6.43
CA ASP A 25 3.29 -5.23 7.56
C ASP A 25 2.23 -6.05 8.31
N TYR A 26 1.04 -5.46 8.56
CA TYR A 26 -0.08 -6.18 9.18
C TYR A 26 -0.62 -7.32 8.31
N ALA A 27 -0.58 -7.17 6.99
CA ALA A 27 -0.86 -8.23 6.04
C ALA A 27 0.29 -9.26 5.95
N GLN A 28 1.23 -9.25 6.89
CA GLN A 28 2.42 -10.12 6.92
C GLN A 28 3.27 -10.01 5.64
N LYS A 29 3.32 -8.81 5.07
CA LYS A 29 3.94 -8.50 3.79
C LYS A 29 3.50 -9.43 2.66
N ASN A 30 2.18 -9.59 2.54
CA ASN A 30 1.51 -10.34 1.47
C ASN A 30 0.58 -9.41 0.68
N VAL A 31 0.97 -9.13 -0.56
CA VAL A 31 0.22 -8.23 -1.46
C VAL A 31 -1.20 -8.70 -1.71
N ARG A 32 -1.45 -10.02 -1.82
CA ARG A 32 -2.80 -10.54 -2.10
C ARG A 32 -3.73 -10.34 -0.92
N LEU A 33 -3.22 -10.53 0.30
CA LEU A 33 -3.98 -10.28 1.51
C LEU A 33 -4.26 -8.78 1.66
N LEU A 34 -3.25 -7.94 1.42
CA LEU A 34 -3.40 -6.49 1.47
C LEU A 34 -4.41 -5.99 0.43
N SER A 35 -4.36 -6.51 -0.80
CA SER A 35 -5.28 -6.11 -1.87
C SER A 35 -6.72 -6.53 -1.55
N MET A 36 -6.94 -7.65 -0.85
CA MET A 36 -8.26 -8.02 -0.35
C MET A 36 -8.79 -7.02 0.68
N TRP A 37 -7.96 -6.53 1.61
CA TRP A 37 -8.38 -5.55 2.62
C TRP A 37 -8.75 -4.20 2.01
N TYR A 38 -8.09 -3.84 0.91
CA TYR A 38 -8.34 -2.61 0.16
C TYR A 38 -9.35 -2.80 -0.98
N GLU A 39 -9.96 -3.99 -1.08
CA GLU A 39 -10.94 -4.36 -2.10
C GLU A 39 -10.48 -4.04 -3.54
N CYS A 40 -9.20 -4.28 -3.83
CA CYS A 40 -8.60 -3.99 -5.13
C CYS A 40 -7.82 -5.18 -5.69
N GLU A 41 -7.48 -5.11 -6.98
CA GLU A 41 -6.67 -6.14 -7.61
C GLU A 41 -5.22 -6.11 -7.08
N PRO A 42 -4.55 -7.28 -6.92
CA PRO A 42 -3.14 -7.34 -6.50
C PRO A 42 -2.21 -6.48 -7.36
N LYS A 43 -2.52 -6.36 -8.66
CA LYS A 43 -1.76 -5.52 -9.59
C LYS A 43 -1.84 -4.04 -9.21
N ARG A 44 -3.02 -3.55 -8.84
CA ARG A 44 -3.21 -2.15 -8.41
C ARG A 44 -2.51 -1.88 -7.08
N MET A 45 -2.55 -2.85 -6.17
CA MET A 45 -1.81 -2.76 -4.90
C MET A 45 -0.30 -2.70 -5.12
N LEU A 46 0.24 -3.51 -6.05
CA LEU A 46 1.66 -3.46 -6.43
C LEU A 46 2.08 -2.11 -7.01
N GLU A 47 1.23 -1.51 -7.84
CA GLU A 47 1.48 -0.18 -8.39
C GLU A 47 1.58 0.87 -7.28
N LEU A 48 0.65 0.84 -6.32
CA LEU A 48 0.64 1.77 -5.19
C LEU A 48 1.86 1.58 -4.28
N LEU A 49 2.26 0.34 -4.00
CA LEU A 49 3.48 0.06 -3.25
C LEU A 49 4.73 0.56 -4.00
N ALA A 50 4.76 0.42 -5.33
CA ALA A 50 5.88 0.87 -6.18
C ALA A 50 6.00 2.39 -6.24
N GLU A 51 4.86 3.09 -6.35
CA GLU A 51 4.77 4.55 -6.34
C GLU A 51 5.37 5.15 -5.06
N TYR A 52 5.14 4.52 -3.91
CA TYR A 52 5.66 4.96 -2.63
C TYR A 52 7.01 4.35 -2.22
N ASP A 53 7.67 3.60 -3.13
CA ASP A 53 8.94 2.89 -2.89
C ASP A 53 8.89 2.00 -1.63
N ILE A 54 7.80 1.25 -1.46
CA ILE A 54 7.63 0.32 -0.32
C ILE A 54 8.22 -1.04 -0.69
N GLU A 55 9.29 -1.43 0.00
CA GLU A 55 10.02 -2.65 -0.31
C GLU A 55 9.16 -3.92 -0.17
N LEU A 56 9.00 -4.65 -1.28
CA LEU A 56 8.33 -5.95 -1.30
C LEU A 56 9.05 -7.00 -0.44
N SER A 57 8.28 -7.91 0.17
CA SER A 57 8.84 -9.09 0.83
C SER A 57 9.59 -10.00 -0.15
N ARG A 58 10.46 -10.89 0.35
CA ARG A 58 11.17 -11.86 -0.51
C ARG A 58 10.21 -12.73 -1.34
N ASN A 59 9.06 -13.10 -0.77
CA ASN A 59 8.06 -13.91 -1.45
C ASN A 59 7.37 -13.12 -2.55
N ASP A 60 6.92 -11.91 -2.24
CA ASP A 60 6.27 -11.05 -3.23
C ASP A 60 7.25 -10.60 -4.31
N LYS A 61 8.52 -10.33 -3.97
CA LYS A 61 9.61 -10.08 -4.95
C LYS A 61 9.78 -11.25 -5.91
N ARG A 62 9.74 -12.49 -5.42
CA ARG A 62 9.88 -13.67 -6.27
C ARG A 62 8.72 -13.81 -7.28
N GLN A 63 7.51 -13.41 -6.88
CA GLN A 63 6.32 -13.55 -7.72
C GLN A 63 6.07 -12.32 -8.61
N PHE A 64 6.33 -11.12 -8.12
CA PHE A 64 5.91 -9.85 -8.73
C PHE A 64 7.07 -8.88 -8.98
N GLY A 65 8.30 -9.22 -8.57
CA GLY A 65 9.48 -8.34 -8.65
C GLY A 65 9.70 -7.69 -10.02
N PRO A 66 9.66 -8.43 -11.15
CA PRO A 66 9.82 -7.83 -12.47
C PRO A 66 8.76 -6.77 -12.80
N TYR A 67 7.50 -7.03 -12.43
CA TYR A 67 6.41 -6.07 -12.64
C TYR A 67 6.58 -4.83 -11.75
N TYR A 68 6.86 -5.05 -10.46
CA TYR A 68 7.07 -3.99 -9.49
C TYR A 68 8.21 -3.04 -9.90
N GLN A 69 9.36 -3.61 -10.33
CA GLN A 69 10.51 -2.82 -10.79
C GLN A 69 10.18 -2.03 -12.05
N SER A 70 9.43 -2.62 -12.99
CA SER A 70 8.94 -1.89 -14.16
C SER A 70 8.10 -0.69 -13.71
N VAL A 71 7.07 -0.89 -12.88
CA VAL A 71 6.22 0.22 -12.43
C VAL A 71 7.02 1.30 -11.71
N GLN A 72 7.93 0.92 -10.82
CA GLN A 72 8.78 1.85 -10.09
C GLN A 72 9.65 2.71 -11.02
N GLN A 73 10.23 2.12 -12.07
CA GLN A 73 10.98 2.87 -13.07
C GLN A 73 10.10 3.87 -13.82
N TRP A 74 8.87 3.48 -14.18
CA TRP A 74 7.92 4.36 -14.86
C TRP A 74 7.48 5.52 -13.96
N ALA A 75 7.14 5.25 -12.69
CA ALA A 75 6.79 6.28 -11.72
C ALA A 75 7.93 7.30 -11.54
N ASN A 76 9.17 6.83 -11.47
CA ASN A 76 10.34 7.71 -11.36
C ASN A 76 10.67 8.48 -12.66
N THR A 77 10.28 7.97 -13.84
CA THR A 77 10.59 8.60 -15.14
C THR A 77 9.55 9.66 -15.54
N TYR A 78 8.31 9.54 -15.05
CA TYR A 78 7.19 10.42 -15.42
C TYR A 78 6.60 11.21 -14.24
N GLY A 79 7.20 11.11 -13.07
CA GLY A 79 6.78 11.80 -11.83
C GLY A 79 7.48 13.16 -11.58
N GLU A 80 8.25 13.68 -12.54
CA GLU A 80 8.81 15.05 -12.52
C GLU A 80 7.94 16.06 -13.29
#